data_AF-A0A1J3JMS6-F1
#
_entry.id   AF-A0A1J3JMS6-F1
#
_cell.length_a   1.000
_cell.length_b   1.000
_cell.length_c   1.000
_cell.angle_alpha   90.00
_cell.angle_beta   90.00
_cell.angle_gamma   90.00
#
_symmetry.space_group_name_H-M   'P 1'
#
loop_
_entity.id
_entity.type
_entity.pdbx_description
1 polymer ?
#
loop_
_entity_poly.entity_id
_entity_poly.type
_entity_poly.pdbx_seq_one_letter_code
_entity_poly.pdbx_strand_id
1 'polypeptide(L)'
;YIEEQVELVLKLGLLCSHPVAAIRPSMSSVVQFLDNVAQLPHNLLDIMKDLETKGGTGASSEALNSPASSSIAPLTFTESFVSHGR
;
A
#
# COMPACT_ATOMS: atom_id res chain seq x y z
N TYR A 1 2.35 -4.03 -26.60
CA TYR A 1 0.94 -3.95 -26.19
C TYR A 1 0.63 -4.80 -24.96
N ILE A 2 0.59 -6.14 -25.03
CA ILE A 2 0.26 -6.94 -23.82
C ILE A 2 1.34 -6.85 -22.74
N GLU A 3 2.61 -6.86 -23.13
CA GLU A 3 3.75 -6.77 -22.20
C GLU A 3 3.70 -5.48 -21.36
N GLU A 4 3.44 -4.34 -21.98
CA GLU A 4 3.35 -3.03 -21.31
C GLU A 4 2.19 -2.98 -20.31
N GLN A 5 1.03 -3.54 -20.67
CA GLN A 5 -0.12 -3.64 -19.77
C GLN A 5 0.17 -4.56 -18.58
N VAL A 6 0.82 -5.69 -18.83
CA VAL A 6 1.22 -6.63 -17.76
C VAL A 6 2.23 -5.97 -16.83
N GLU A 7 3.23 -5.29 -17.38
CA GLU A 7 4.23 -4.56 -16.61
C GLU A 7 3.61 -3.47 -15.74
N LEU A 8 2.69 -2.68 -16.31
CA LEU A 8 1.95 -1.65 -15.58
C LEU A 8 1.18 -2.25 -14.39
N VAL A 9 0.38 -3.30 -14.64
CA VAL A 9 -0.46 -3.91 -13.60
C VAL A 9 0.40 -4.54 -12.49
N LEU A 10 1.54 -5.14 -12.84
CA LEU A 10 2.46 -5.70 -11.85
C LEU A 10 3.10 -4.61 -10.96
N LYS A 11 3.58 -3.52 -11.56
CA LYS A 11 4.14 -2.38 -10.80
C LYS A 11 3.07 -1.73 -9.92
N LEU A 12 1.85 -1.57 -10.43
CA LEU A 12 0.73 -0.99 -9.68
C LEU A 12 0.29 -1.89 -8.53
N GLY A 13 0.21 -3.21 -8.75
CA GLY A 13 -0.11 -4.18 -7.71
C GLY A 13 0.90 -4.19 -6.56
N LEU A 14 2.19 -4.00 -6.87
CA LEU A 14 3.25 -3.86 -5.86
C LEU A 14 3.04 -2.63 -4.96
N LEU A 15 2.65 -1.49 -5.55
CA LEU A 15 2.32 -0.27 -4.79
C LEU A 15 1.10 -0.43 -3.91
N CYS A 16 0.03 -1.03 -4.44
CA CYS A 16 -1.21 -1.26 -3.68
C CYS A 16 -0.98 -2.19 -2.48
N SER A 17 -0.04 -3.12 -2.59
CA SER A 17 0.30 -4.09 -1.54
C SER A 17 1.38 -3.61 -0.57
N HIS A 18 1.86 -2.38 -0.72
CA HIS A 18 2.98 -1.87 0.04
C HIS A 18 2.70 -1.89 1.57
N PRO A 19 3.64 -2.30 2.44
CA PRO A 19 3.39 -2.38 3.88
C PRO A 19 3.03 -1.03 4.51
N VAL A 20 3.67 0.05 4.06
CA VAL A 20 3.38 1.41 4.52
C VAL A 20 2.17 1.99 3.79
N ALA A 21 1.09 2.26 4.53
CA ALA A 21 -0.17 2.76 3.97
C ALA A 21 -0.04 4.09 3.22
N ALA A 22 0.85 4.98 3.67
CA ALA A 22 1.07 6.29 3.04
C ALA A 22 1.68 6.21 1.62
N ILE A 23 2.28 5.08 1.26
CA ILE A 23 2.86 4.83 -0.07
C ILE A 23 1.80 4.26 -1.03
N ARG A 24 0.73 3.64 -0.50
CA ARG A 24 -0.31 3.05 -1.33
C ARG A 24 -1.07 4.16 -2.08
N PRO A 25 -1.29 4.01 -3.39
CA PRO A 25 -2.05 4.99 -4.15
C PRO A 25 -3.52 4.98 -3.72
N SER A 26 -4.18 6.13 -3.91
CA SER A 26 -5.64 6.20 -3.79
C SER A 26 -6.31 5.40 -4.91
N MET A 27 -7.52 4.88 -4.67
CA MET A 27 -8.25 4.14 -5.69
C MET A 27 -8.53 4.97 -6.96
N SER A 28 -8.70 6.29 -6.85
CA SER A 28 -8.87 7.14 -8.03
C SER A 28 -7.59 7.19 -8.88
N SER A 29 -6.41 7.26 -8.25
CA SER A 29 -5.12 7.16 -8.94
C SER A 29 -4.93 5.81 -9.62
N VAL A 30 -5.28 4.71 -8.93
CA VAL A 30 -5.23 3.34 -9.50
C VAL A 30 -6.04 3.25 -10.79
N VAL A 31 -7.28 3.77 -10.79
CA VAL A 31 -8.13 3.78 -11.99
C VAL A 31 -7.51 4.62 -13.11
N GLN A 32 -6.97 5.81 -12.80
CA GLN A 32 -6.30 6.64 -13.81
C GLN A 32 -5.10 5.96 -14.47
N PHE A 33 -4.32 5.15 -13.73
CA PHE A 33 -3.24 4.36 -14.30
C PHE A 33 -3.79 3.26 -15.22
N LEU A 34 -4.82 2.52 -14.79
CA LEU A 34 -5.42 1.44 -15.58
C LEU A 34 -6.11 1.94 -16.86
N ASP A 35 -6.70 3.13 -16.81
CA ASP A 35 -7.33 3.79 -17.95
C ASP A 35 -6.32 4.47 -18.90
N ASN A 36 -5.01 4.38 -18.60
CA ASN A 36 -3.93 5.06 -19.32
C ASN A 36 -4.05 6.60 -19.34
N VAL A 37 -4.78 7.18 -18.38
CA VAL A 37 -4.90 8.63 -18.20
C VAL A 37 -3.66 9.21 -17.51
N ALA A 38 -3.06 8.44 -16.60
CA ALA A 38 -1.82 8.78 -15.91
C ALA A 38 -0.76 7.70 -16.18
N GLN A 39 0.51 8.10 -16.17
CA GLN A 39 1.64 7.18 -16.30
C GLN A 39 2.37 7.01 -14.98
N LEU A 40 2.84 5.79 -14.75
CA LEU A 40 3.62 5.46 -13.57
C LEU A 40 5.07 5.96 -13.75
N PRO A 41 5.70 6.57 -12.73
CA PRO A 41 7.08 7.02 -12.86
C PRO A 41 8.03 5.85 -13.12
N HIS A 42 8.99 6.06 -14.00
CA HIS A 42 9.91 5.04 -14.50
C HIS A 42 10.85 4.53 -13.39
N ASN A 43 11.17 5.42 -12.46
CA ASN A 43 12.01 5.21 -11.29
C ASN A 43 11.20 4.88 -10.02
N LEU A 44 9.97 4.35 -10.16
CA LEU A 44 9.09 4.09 -9.03
C LEU A 44 9.74 3.28 -7.89
N LEU A 45 10.48 2.22 -8.21
CA LEU A 45 11.16 1.41 -7.19
C LEU A 45 12.21 2.21 -6.42
N ASP A 46 12.84 3.19 -7.07
CA ASP A 46 13.83 4.08 -6.46
C ASP A 46 13.15 5.07 -5.51
N ILE A 47 12.03 5.66 -5.95
CA ILE A 47 11.19 6.55 -5.13
C ILE A 47 10.67 5.82 -3.87
N MET A 48 10.24 4.56 -4.03
CA MET A 48 9.79 3.75 -2.91
C MET A 48 10.91 3.48 -1.90
N LYS A 49 12.13 3.17 -2.37
CA LYS A 49 13.30 2.96 -1.50
C LYS A 49 13.70 4.22 -0.73
N ASP A 50 13.61 5.38 -1.36
CA ASP A 50 13.90 6.66 -0.71
C ASP A 50 12.88 7.00 0.39
N LEU A 51 11.62 6.61 0.21
CA LEU A 51 10.56 6.85 1.20
C LEU A 51 10.70 5.89 2.40
N GLU A 52 11.14 4.65 2.16
CA GLU A 52 11.45 3.65 3.19
C GLU A 52 12.67 4.07 4.05
N THR A 53 13.69 4.67 3.44
CA THR A 53 14.90 5.13 4.17
C THR A 53 14.67 6.38 5.01
N LYS A 54 13.57 7.10 4.78
CA LYS A 54 13.14 8.27 5.56
C LYS A 54 11.94 7.97 6.48
N GLY A 55 11.84 6.74 6.97
CA GLY A 55 10.80 6.29 7.92
C GLY A 55 11.15 6.44 9.41
N GLY A 56 12.06 7.35 9.77
CA GLY A 56 12.38 7.70 11.16
C GLY A 56 12.12 9.17 11.43
N THR A 57 11.33 9.47 12.47
CA THR A 57 10.92 10.80 13.00
C THR A 57 9.56 11.31 12.47
N GLY A 58 8.45 11.28 13.23
CA GLY A 58 8.32 10.89 14.63
C GLY A 58 6.87 10.73 15.11
N ALA A 59 6.71 9.77 16.02
CA ALA A 59 5.85 9.87 17.18
C ALA A 59 6.63 9.18 18.31
N SER A 60 7.06 9.96 19.30
CA SER A 60 7.63 9.43 20.54
C SER A 60 6.51 8.68 21.27
N SER A 61 6.64 7.36 21.32
CA SER A 61 6.22 6.53 22.45
C SER A 61 7.06 5.26 22.38
N GLU A 62 7.83 5.08 23.42
CA GLU A 62 8.83 4.04 23.61
C GLU A 62 8.19 2.65 23.59
N ALA A 63 8.76 1.72 22.81
CA ALA A 63 8.88 0.31 23.16
C ALA A 63 9.73 -0.41 22.11
N LEU A 64 10.87 -0.90 22.56
CA LEU A 64 11.79 -1.74 21.82
C LEU A 64 11.10 -3.05 21.40
N ASN A 65 11.17 -3.41 20.11
CA ASN A 65 11.56 -4.75 19.68
C ASN A 65 11.92 -4.78 18.18
N SER A 66 12.96 -5.55 17.89
CA SER A 66 13.36 -6.07 16.58
C SER A 66 13.72 -7.55 16.80
N PRO A 67 13.88 -8.40 15.78
CA PRO A 67 13.17 -8.53 14.51
C PRO A 67 12.54 -9.95 14.34
N ALA A 68 11.81 -10.15 13.25
CA ALA A 68 11.35 -11.44 12.69
C ALA A 68 10.29 -12.26 13.48
N SER A 69 9.02 -11.95 13.22
CA SER A 69 8.00 -12.97 12.97
C SER A 69 6.85 -12.33 12.24
N SER A 70 6.53 -12.85 11.05
CA SER A 70 5.28 -12.58 10.36
C SER A 70 4.14 -13.15 11.19
N SER A 71 3.76 -12.46 12.26
CA SER A 71 2.53 -12.75 12.99
C SER A 71 1.41 -12.04 12.25
N ILE A 72 0.64 -12.79 11.47
CA ILE A 72 -0.68 -12.34 11.06
C ILE A 72 -1.47 -12.24 12.37
N ALA A 73 -1.62 -11.05 12.92
CA ALA A 73 -2.57 -10.80 13.98
C ALA A 73 -3.94 -11.31 13.47
N PRO A 74 -4.66 -12.17 14.22
CA PRO A 74 -6.01 -12.53 13.86
C PRO A 74 -6.83 -11.24 13.75
N LEU A 75 -7.21 -10.87 12.53
CA LEU A 75 -8.21 -9.83 12.34
C LEU A 75 -9.48 -10.39 12.95
N THR A 76 -9.85 -9.91 14.14
CA THR A 76 -11.18 -10.15 14.70
C THR A 76 -12.17 -9.59 13.69
N PHE A 77 -12.78 -10.50 12.96
CA PHE A 77 -13.89 -10.25 12.06
C PHE A 77 -14.92 -9.39 12.80
N THR A 78 -15.16 -8.22 12.22
CA THR A 78 -16.36 -7.39 12.29
C THR A 78 -17.36 -7.73 13.41
N GLU A 79 -17.56 -6.78 14.32
CA GLU A 79 -18.75 -6.79 15.19
C GLU A 79 -20.02 -6.98 14.35
N SER A 80 -20.94 -7.78 14.88
CA SER A 80 -22.26 -8.00 14.29
C SER A 80 -23.08 -6.71 14.34
N PHE A 81 -23.29 -6.09 13.19
CA PHE A 81 -24.25 -4.99 13.05
C PHE A 81 -25.67 -5.54 13.20
N VAL A 82 -26.26 -5.39 14.39
CA VAL A 82 -27.72 -5.51 14.54
C VAL A 82 -28.33 -4.17 14.17
N SER A 83 -28.69 -4.01 12.91
CA SER A 83 -29.54 -2.89 12.47
C SER A 83 -30.98 -3.19 12.89
N HIS A 84 -31.46 -2.54 13.94
CA HIS A 84 -32.90 -2.49 14.23
C HIS A 84 -33.53 -1.45 13.28
N GLY A 85 -34.15 -1.94 12.21
CA GLY A 85 -35.06 -1.13 11.41
C GLY A 85 -36.26 -0.67 12.24
N ARG A 86 -36.78 0.53 11.93
CA ARG A 86 -38.04 1.04 12.46
C ARG A 86 -39.20 0.66 11.55
#